data_AF-A0A534U8N5-F1
#
_entry.id   AF-A0A534U8N5-F1
#
_cell.length_a   1.000
_cell.length_b   1.000
_cell.length_c   1.000
_cell.angle_alpha   90.00
_cell.angle_beta   90.00
_cell.angle_gamma   90.00
#
_symmetry.space_group_name_H-M   'P 1'
#
loop_
_entity.id
_entity.type
_entity.pdbx_description
1 polymer ?
#
loop_
_entity_poly.entity_id
_entity_poly.type
_entity_poly.pdbx_seq_one_letter_code
_entity_poly.pdbx_strand_id
1 'polypeptide(L)'
;MSYYAEKDFFDDPALLELVQQVLSGNLTLKWYEVETTRVRARPADPARGLTYQDCNLGPYGYDAIPEFLRDRYSMAARGSVLVEKLPDLGYTINRRSDVWADNVAELYEEAKARRWAPAVDIPWAELLAEPRPVRDAAMAQACTLLEEVALVAMEVPGHWVFSINQEFIEQKSFLCAQMLDEARHVEACRKRALVSGKGLGRASATAEQALKELLSAETYPEASLGTNLLLGSFVLAMYRALATLADTQADRLFGTLSAQDVARSVAYGMGHMRYHLAHQPGKAETLSDYLDRTEHTVVGIVGSSEFLEPLVLLAAGARDAAALARGATFARRWFTTALEQYFERCEAVGLTGRRQRSRLSRLAASLAA
;
A
#
# COMPACT_ATOMS: atom_id res chain seq x y z
N MET A 1 12.10 18.71 -23.73
CA MET A 1 13.37 17.98 -23.96
C MET A 1 14.44 18.55 -23.05
N SER A 2 14.84 17.80 -22.02
CA SER A 2 16.24 17.67 -21.56
C SER A 2 16.26 16.63 -20.43
N TYR A 3 16.43 15.35 -20.79
CA TYR A 3 16.54 14.22 -19.85
C TYR A 3 18.00 13.78 -19.64
N TYR A 4 18.97 14.63 -20.00
CA TYR A 4 20.39 14.35 -19.80
C TYR A 4 20.94 15.29 -18.74
N ALA A 5 21.89 14.80 -17.95
CA ALA A 5 22.73 15.66 -17.13
C ALA A 5 23.33 16.74 -18.05
N GLU A 6 23.38 18.00 -17.58
CA GLU A 6 23.80 19.16 -18.39
C GLU A 6 25.25 19.08 -18.89
N LYS A 7 26.01 18.07 -18.46
CA LYS A 7 27.45 17.96 -18.65
C LYS A 7 27.81 16.61 -19.22
N ASP A 8 28.61 16.60 -20.29
CA ASP A 8 29.43 15.45 -20.64
C ASP A 8 30.65 15.43 -19.73
N PHE A 9 30.75 14.40 -18.88
CA PHE A 9 31.85 14.28 -17.92
C PHE A 9 33.19 13.93 -18.58
N PHE A 10 33.19 13.44 -19.83
CA PHE A 10 34.42 13.24 -20.59
C PHE A 10 35.03 14.58 -21.05
N ASP A 11 34.22 15.62 -21.19
CA ASP A 11 34.65 16.96 -21.62
C ASP A 11 34.78 17.94 -20.43
N ASP A 12 34.91 17.41 -19.21
CA ASP A 12 35.09 18.18 -17.98
C ASP A 12 36.54 18.17 -17.49
N PRO A 13 37.41 19.05 -18.03
CA PRO A 13 38.84 19.03 -17.70
C PRO A 13 39.09 19.22 -16.19
N ALA A 14 38.26 20.00 -15.50
CA ALA A 14 38.40 20.24 -14.07
C ALA A 14 38.11 18.99 -13.23
N LEU A 15 37.08 18.22 -13.61
CA LEU A 15 36.79 16.94 -12.95
C LEU A 15 37.84 15.88 -13.28
N LEU A 16 38.27 15.80 -14.54
CA LEU A 16 39.30 14.84 -14.96
C LEU A 16 40.64 15.11 -14.23
N GLU A 17 41.04 16.37 -14.11
CA GLU A 17 42.21 16.77 -13.34
C GLU A 17 42.05 16.42 -11.86
N LEU A 18 40.90 16.76 -11.25
CA LEU A 18 40.60 16.40 -9.86
C LEU A 18 40.69 14.88 -9.62
N VAL A 19 40.14 14.06 -10.53
CA VAL A 19 40.21 12.60 -10.46
C VAL A 19 41.66 12.12 -10.52
N GLN A 20 42.47 12.64 -11.45
CA GLN A 20 43.89 12.29 -11.55
C GLN A 20 44.68 12.66 -10.28
N GLN A 21 44.43 13.85 -9.72
CA GLN A 21 45.06 14.30 -8.47
C GLN A 21 44.73 13.36 -7.31
N VAL A 22 43.43 13.05 -7.13
CA VAL A 22 42.97 12.14 -6.07
C VAL A 22 43.58 10.74 -6.21
N LEU A 23 43.59 10.18 -7.43
CA LEU A 23 44.18 8.86 -7.70
C LEU A 23 45.70 8.83 -7.53
N SER A 24 46.37 9.99 -7.61
CA SER A 24 47.81 10.14 -7.36
C SER A 24 48.15 10.36 -5.88
N GLY A 25 47.15 10.35 -4.98
CA GLY A 25 47.32 10.58 -3.54
C GLY A 25 47.18 12.03 -3.08
N ASN A 26 46.92 12.97 -4.00
CA ASN A 26 46.70 14.38 -3.67
C ASN A 26 45.21 14.63 -3.37
N LEU A 27 44.82 14.38 -2.11
CA LEU A 27 43.42 14.44 -1.68
C LEU A 27 42.99 15.87 -1.33
N THR A 28 41.76 16.25 -1.69
CA THR A 28 41.17 17.53 -1.30
C THR A 28 40.58 17.54 0.12
N LEU A 29 40.22 16.36 0.65
CA LEU A 29 39.61 16.13 1.97
C LEU A 29 38.36 16.96 2.32
N LYS A 30 37.79 17.72 1.36
CA LYS A 30 36.58 18.53 1.56
C LYS A 30 35.38 17.73 2.09
N TRP A 31 35.28 16.45 1.74
CA TRP A 31 34.23 15.54 2.24
C TRP A 31 34.41 15.14 3.71
N TYR A 32 35.65 15.17 4.22
CA TYR A 32 35.99 14.83 5.60
C TYR A 32 35.80 16.05 6.53
N GLU A 33 36.14 17.23 6.00
CA GLU A 33 36.04 18.53 6.68
C GLU A 33 34.61 19.10 6.74
N VAL A 34 33.61 18.37 6.24
CA VAL A 34 32.22 18.85 6.22
C VAL A 34 31.71 19.10 7.64
N GLU A 35 31.33 20.34 7.91
CA GLU A 35 30.70 20.78 9.15
C GLU A 35 29.21 20.42 9.16
N THR A 36 28.92 19.13 9.37
CA THR A 36 27.57 18.64 9.68
C THR A 36 27.40 18.41 11.17
N THR A 37 26.15 18.41 11.63
CA THR A 37 25.82 18.04 13.02
C THR A 37 26.33 16.62 13.30
N ARG A 38 27.22 16.44 14.27
CA ARG A 38 27.74 15.10 14.60
C ARG A 38 26.80 14.42 15.59
N VAL A 39 26.08 13.40 15.12
CA VAL A 39 25.18 12.57 15.94
C VAL A 39 25.71 11.15 16.06
N ARG A 40 25.23 10.41 17.06
CA ARG A 40 25.50 8.98 17.22
C ARG A 40 24.19 8.23 17.46
N ALA A 41 23.71 7.53 16.45
CA ALA A 41 22.56 6.63 16.58
C ALA A 41 22.95 5.35 17.33
N ARG A 42 22.00 4.81 18.09
CA ARG A 42 22.14 3.52 18.80
C ARG A 42 20.79 2.81 18.75
N PRO A 43 20.76 1.48 18.61
CA PRO A 43 19.51 0.73 18.66
C PRO A 43 18.88 0.88 20.05
N ALA A 44 17.62 1.34 20.11
CA ALA A 44 16.85 1.37 21.35
C ALA A 44 16.46 -0.04 21.82
N ASP A 45 16.24 -0.96 20.87
CA ASP A 45 15.96 -2.38 21.11
C ASP A 45 16.97 -3.26 20.34
N PRO A 46 17.91 -3.95 21.03
CA PRO A 46 18.88 -4.83 20.39
C PRO A 46 18.25 -5.95 19.53
N ALA A 47 17.03 -6.38 19.84
CA ALA A 47 16.34 -7.43 19.07
C ALA A 47 15.83 -6.92 17.72
N ARG A 48 15.60 -5.61 17.58
CA ARG A 48 15.17 -4.96 16.33
C ARG A 48 16.35 -4.40 15.52
N GLY A 49 17.51 -4.24 16.14
CA GLY A 49 18.66 -3.60 15.52
C GLY A 49 18.45 -2.09 15.39
N LEU A 50 19.21 -1.47 14.48
CA LEU A 50 19.16 -0.02 14.26
C LEU A 50 18.05 0.33 13.26
N THR A 51 17.01 1.00 13.74
CA THR A 51 15.79 1.34 12.98
C THR A 51 15.79 2.79 12.47
N TYR A 52 14.84 3.13 11.59
CA TYR A 52 14.60 4.54 11.24
C TYR A 52 14.25 5.42 12.44
N GLN A 53 13.58 4.88 13.45
CA GLN A 53 13.25 5.63 14.68
C GLN A 53 14.52 5.97 15.47
N ASP A 54 15.47 5.03 15.55
CA ASP A 54 16.77 5.25 16.21
C ASP A 54 17.65 6.30 15.48
N CYS A 55 17.40 6.48 14.19
CA CYS A 55 18.10 7.43 13.33
C CYS A 55 17.39 8.79 13.21
N ASN A 56 16.24 8.98 13.86
CA ASN A 56 15.51 10.25 13.87
C ASN A 56 16.19 11.28 14.78
N LEU A 57 17.36 11.79 14.37
CA LEU A 57 18.24 12.60 15.20
C LEU A 57 18.58 13.94 14.53
N GLY A 58 18.21 15.04 15.17
CA GLY A 58 18.57 16.39 14.73
C GLY A 58 18.19 16.66 13.26
N PRO A 59 19.07 17.25 12.43
CA PRO A 59 18.77 17.60 11.04
C PRO A 59 18.66 16.39 10.10
N TYR A 60 18.97 15.17 10.57
CA TYR A 60 18.80 13.93 9.82
C TYR A 60 17.42 13.32 10.00
N GLY A 61 16.74 13.69 11.09
CA GLY A 61 15.46 13.14 11.48
C GLY A 61 14.29 13.66 10.66
N TYR A 62 13.24 12.85 10.55
CA TYR A 62 12.02 13.24 9.87
C TYR A 62 11.19 14.26 10.67
N ASP A 63 11.46 14.41 11.98
CA ASP A 63 10.85 15.46 12.79
C ASP A 63 11.30 16.87 12.36
N ALA A 64 12.48 16.98 11.74
CA ALA A 64 13.03 18.25 11.25
C ALA A 64 12.48 18.65 9.86
N ILE A 65 11.69 17.79 9.19
CA ILE A 65 11.16 18.09 7.86
C ILE A 65 10.12 19.22 7.97
N PRO A 66 10.32 20.36 7.29
CA PRO A 66 9.33 21.44 7.29
C PRO A 66 8.08 21.04 6.52
N GLU A 67 6.98 21.76 6.77
CA GLU A 67 5.72 21.55 6.06
C GLU A 67 5.84 21.74 4.54
N PHE A 68 6.69 22.67 4.08
CA PHE A 68 6.94 22.94 2.67
C PHE A 68 8.44 22.83 2.35
N LEU A 69 8.79 21.98 1.40
CA LEU A 69 10.14 21.87 0.85
C LEU A 69 10.27 22.80 -0.37
N ARG A 70 11.19 23.77 -0.29
CA ARG A 70 11.34 24.84 -1.28
C ARG A 70 12.72 24.90 -1.95
N ASP A 71 13.68 24.16 -1.43
CA ASP A 71 15.11 24.29 -1.77
C ASP A 71 15.82 22.93 -1.88
N ARG A 72 15.06 21.82 -1.88
CA ARG A 72 15.57 20.45 -1.87
C ARG A 72 14.97 19.63 -2.99
N TYR A 73 15.43 19.84 -4.21
CA TYR A 73 14.89 19.18 -5.41
C TYR A 73 15.82 18.15 -6.05
N SER A 74 16.99 17.92 -5.46
CA SER A 74 17.95 16.89 -5.88
C SER A 74 17.80 15.62 -5.03
N MET A 75 18.54 14.55 -5.37
CA MET A 75 18.70 13.33 -4.55
C MET A 75 19.75 13.46 -3.44
N ALA A 76 20.15 14.68 -3.06
CA ALA A 76 21.09 14.87 -1.97
C ALA A 76 20.49 14.36 -0.65
N ALA A 77 21.14 13.40 0.01
CA ALA A 77 20.59 12.78 1.21
C ALA A 77 20.18 13.80 2.27
N ARG A 78 19.02 13.60 2.90
CA ARG A 78 18.51 14.46 3.98
C ARG A 78 19.57 14.66 5.06
N GLY A 79 19.81 15.92 5.43
CA GLY A 79 20.81 16.33 6.42
C GLY A 79 22.25 16.44 5.88
N SER A 80 22.50 16.14 4.61
CA SER A 80 23.77 16.45 3.93
C SER A 80 23.94 17.97 3.72
N VAL A 81 25.20 18.42 3.62
CA VAL A 81 25.48 19.80 3.17
C VAL A 81 25.15 19.90 1.69
N LEU A 82 24.25 20.83 1.36
CA LEU A 82 23.91 21.14 -0.02
C LEU A 82 24.99 22.04 -0.61
N VAL A 83 25.52 21.63 -1.76
CA VAL A 83 26.45 22.44 -2.56
C VAL A 83 25.70 23.14 -3.68
N GLU A 84 26.30 24.17 -4.25
CA GLU A 84 25.71 24.87 -5.40
C GLU A 84 25.57 23.94 -6.61
N LYS A 85 24.60 24.24 -7.49
CA LYS A 85 24.38 23.58 -8.79
C LYS A 85 23.99 22.08 -8.69
N LEU A 86 23.35 21.68 -7.60
CA LEU A 86 22.68 20.38 -7.54
C LEU A 86 21.53 20.33 -8.57
N PRO A 87 21.31 19.17 -9.23
CA PRO A 87 20.26 19.04 -10.23
C PRO A 87 18.86 19.09 -9.58
N ASP A 88 17.91 19.71 -10.28
CA ASP A 88 16.49 19.62 -9.96
C ASP A 88 15.89 18.40 -10.67
N LEU A 89 15.30 17.48 -9.90
CA LEU A 89 14.68 16.27 -10.42
C LEU A 89 13.16 16.40 -10.66
N GLY A 90 12.60 17.58 -10.47
CA GLY A 90 11.21 17.89 -10.81
C GLY A 90 10.19 17.25 -9.87
N TYR A 91 10.50 17.10 -8.57
CA TYR A 91 9.52 16.62 -7.60
C TYR A 91 8.29 17.53 -7.59
N THR A 92 7.10 16.96 -7.72
CA THR A 92 5.83 17.70 -7.73
C THR A 92 5.12 17.67 -6.38
N ILE A 93 5.46 16.71 -5.51
CA ILE A 93 4.88 16.60 -4.17
C ILE A 93 5.94 16.96 -3.12
N ASN A 94 5.85 18.21 -2.65
CA ASN A 94 6.84 18.85 -1.78
C ASN A 94 6.26 19.31 -0.43
N ARG A 95 4.99 19.01 -0.18
CA ARG A 95 4.29 19.39 1.05
C ARG A 95 4.13 18.18 1.95
N ARG A 96 4.56 18.28 3.21
CA ARG A 96 4.55 17.16 4.16
C ARG A 96 3.13 16.65 4.41
N SER A 97 2.20 17.57 4.65
CA SER A 97 0.78 17.22 4.86
C SER A 97 0.09 16.54 3.69
N ASP A 98 0.69 16.51 2.49
CA ASP A 98 0.09 15.82 1.35
C ASP A 98 0.45 14.33 1.30
N VAL A 99 1.42 13.84 2.08
CA VAL A 99 1.90 12.45 1.99
C VAL A 99 2.17 11.76 3.34
N TRP A 100 2.44 12.53 4.40
CA TRP A 100 3.04 12.01 5.62
C TRP A 100 2.04 11.27 6.52
N ALA A 101 2.54 10.27 7.26
CA ALA A 101 1.86 9.61 8.36
C ALA A 101 2.83 9.40 9.53
N ASP A 102 2.43 9.69 10.76
CA ASP A 102 3.33 9.63 11.93
C ASP A 102 3.83 8.21 12.24
N ASN A 103 3.07 7.19 11.85
CA ASN A 103 3.42 5.78 12.01
C ASN A 103 4.24 5.21 10.84
N VAL A 104 4.62 6.00 9.84
CA VAL A 104 5.21 5.47 8.60
C VAL A 104 6.55 4.74 8.81
N ALA A 105 7.39 5.26 9.71
CA ALA A 105 8.67 4.62 10.04
C ALA A 105 8.46 3.25 10.70
N GLU A 106 7.49 3.15 11.62
CA GLU A 106 7.14 1.89 12.30
C GLU A 106 6.58 0.87 11.32
N LEU A 107 5.68 1.30 10.42
CA LEU A 107 5.08 0.42 9.43
C LEU A 107 6.13 -0.13 8.45
N TYR A 108 7.12 0.68 8.07
CA TYR A 108 8.23 0.22 7.24
C TYR A 108 9.10 -0.83 7.96
N GLU A 109 9.41 -0.61 9.24
CA GLU A 109 10.14 -1.60 10.04
C GLU A 109 9.34 -2.90 10.25
N GLU A 110 8.03 -2.78 10.50
CA GLU A 110 7.12 -3.93 10.62
C GLU A 110 7.09 -4.75 9.32
N ALA A 111 7.00 -4.11 8.16
CA ALA A 111 6.96 -4.79 6.86
C ALA A 111 8.20 -5.66 6.60
N LYS A 112 9.38 -5.24 7.10
CA LYS A 112 10.61 -6.05 7.04
C LYS A 112 10.56 -7.19 8.05
N ALA A 113 10.19 -6.90 9.30
CA ALA A 113 10.23 -7.87 10.40
C ALA A 113 9.20 -9.00 10.24
N ARG A 114 8.03 -8.69 9.67
CA ARG A 114 6.92 -9.65 9.47
C ARG A 114 6.78 -10.13 8.03
N ARG A 115 7.85 -9.97 7.23
CA ARG A 115 7.87 -10.44 5.84
C ARG A 115 7.60 -11.94 5.78
N TRP A 116 6.93 -12.36 4.71
CA TRP A 116 6.75 -13.75 4.35
C TRP A 116 7.08 -13.95 2.87
N ALA A 117 7.27 -15.20 2.46
CA ALA A 117 7.62 -15.62 1.12
C ALA A 117 6.55 -16.61 0.62
N PRO A 118 5.72 -16.24 -0.36
CA PRO A 118 4.68 -17.11 -0.88
C PRO A 118 5.17 -18.48 -1.33
N ALA A 119 6.43 -18.61 -1.75
CA ALA A 119 7.00 -19.88 -2.20
C ALA A 119 7.16 -20.94 -1.09
N VAL A 120 7.47 -20.53 0.13
CA VAL A 120 7.95 -21.46 1.18
C VAL A 120 7.16 -21.37 2.47
N ASP A 121 6.55 -20.23 2.78
CA ASP A 121 5.81 -20.05 4.04
C ASP A 121 4.37 -20.57 3.96
N ILE A 122 3.84 -20.78 2.75
CA ILE A 122 2.54 -21.42 2.54
C ILE A 122 2.75 -22.91 2.20
N PRO A 123 2.13 -23.85 2.94
CA PRO A 123 2.27 -25.29 2.71
C PRO A 123 1.44 -25.78 1.51
N TRP A 124 1.78 -25.33 0.30
CA TRP A 124 1.04 -25.63 -0.94
C TRP A 124 0.79 -27.12 -1.21
N ALA A 125 1.68 -28.01 -0.77
CA ALA A 125 1.54 -29.45 -0.95
C ALA A 125 0.26 -30.02 -0.32
N GLU A 126 -0.27 -29.38 0.73
CA GLU A 126 -1.55 -29.76 1.35
C GLU A 126 -2.72 -29.67 0.35
N LEU A 127 -2.63 -28.76 -0.61
CA LEU A 127 -3.67 -28.58 -1.62
C LEU A 127 -3.68 -29.69 -2.66
N LEU A 128 -2.59 -30.46 -2.78
CA LEU A 128 -2.46 -31.57 -3.72
C LEU A 128 -2.92 -32.90 -3.13
N ALA A 129 -3.06 -33.01 -1.80
CA ALA A 129 -3.33 -34.27 -1.12
C ALA A 129 -4.75 -34.80 -1.39
N GLU A 130 -5.75 -33.91 -1.44
CA GLU A 130 -7.15 -34.28 -1.67
C GLU A 130 -7.82 -33.28 -2.62
N PRO A 131 -8.37 -33.72 -3.77
CA PRO A 131 -9.07 -32.85 -4.70
C PRO A 131 -10.35 -32.26 -4.10
N ARG A 132 -10.52 -30.93 -4.15
CA ARG A 132 -11.73 -30.24 -3.68
C ARG A 132 -12.33 -29.40 -4.81
N PRO A 133 -12.90 -30.02 -5.85
CA PRO A 133 -13.08 -29.39 -7.16
C PRO A 133 -13.95 -28.11 -7.15
N VAL A 134 -14.96 -28.03 -6.28
CA VAL A 134 -15.81 -26.82 -6.15
C VAL A 134 -15.09 -25.73 -5.37
N ARG A 135 -14.51 -26.07 -4.22
CA ARG A 135 -13.77 -25.12 -3.37
C ARG A 135 -12.55 -24.57 -4.09
N ASP A 136 -11.80 -25.42 -4.77
CA ASP A 136 -10.62 -25.04 -5.54
C ASP A 136 -10.99 -24.12 -6.71
N ALA A 137 -12.12 -24.36 -7.39
CA ALA A 137 -12.58 -23.48 -8.44
C ALA A 137 -13.01 -22.11 -7.87
N ALA A 138 -13.72 -22.10 -6.74
CA ALA A 138 -14.10 -20.86 -6.06
C ALA A 138 -12.86 -20.08 -5.59
N MET A 139 -11.90 -20.74 -4.94
CA MET A 139 -10.67 -20.10 -4.49
C MET A 139 -9.84 -19.57 -5.66
N ALA A 140 -9.73 -20.32 -6.76
CA ALA A 140 -9.04 -19.87 -7.95
C ALA A 140 -9.68 -18.61 -8.56
N GLN A 141 -11.01 -18.57 -8.65
CA GLN A 141 -11.74 -17.40 -9.12
C GLN A 141 -11.56 -16.19 -8.17
N ALA A 142 -11.69 -16.39 -6.86
CA ALA A 142 -11.47 -15.32 -5.88
C ALA A 142 -10.03 -14.79 -5.92
N CYS A 143 -9.05 -15.67 -6.05
CA CYS A 143 -7.64 -15.30 -6.19
C CYS A 143 -7.37 -14.56 -7.51
N THR A 144 -8.10 -14.87 -8.58
CA THR A 144 -7.94 -14.15 -9.86
C THR A 144 -8.32 -12.68 -9.70
N LEU A 145 -9.46 -12.39 -9.07
CA LEU A 145 -9.83 -10.99 -8.77
C LEU A 145 -8.87 -10.35 -7.77
N LEU A 146 -8.46 -11.06 -6.72
CA LEU A 146 -7.52 -10.51 -5.73
C LEU A 146 -6.14 -10.21 -6.35
N GLU A 147 -5.72 -10.97 -7.36
CA GLU A 147 -4.53 -10.69 -8.17
C GLU A 147 -4.70 -9.39 -8.97
N GLU A 148 -5.85 -9.17 -9.62
CA GLU A 148 -6.20 -7.92 -10.32
C GLU A 148 -6.18 -6.70 -9.37
N VAL A 149 -6.78 -6.86 -8.19
CA VAL A 149 -6.78 -5.85 -7.12
C VAL A 149 -5.35 -5.54 -6.65
N ALA A 150 -4.54 -6.57 -6.40
CA ALA A 150 -3.16 -6.41 -5.94
C ALA A 150 -2.27 -5.71 -6.98
N LEU A 151 -2.46 -6.02 -8.27
CA LEU A 151 -1.75 -5.32 -9.35
C LEU A 151 -2.01 -3.82 -9.30
N VAL A 152 -3.26 -3.38 -9.16
CA VAL A 152 -3.56 -1.94 -9.06
C VAL A 152 -3.07 -1.34 -7.74
N ALA A 153 -3.23 -2.06 -6.62
CA ALA A 153 -2.72 -1.60 -5.33
C ALA A 153 -1.18 -1.47 -5.31
N MET A 154 -0.47 -2.22 -6.14
CA MET A 154 0.97 -2.10 -6.39
C MET A 154 1.31 -0.90 -7.28
N GLU A 155 0.54 -0.66 -8.35
CA GLU A 155 0.79 0.44 -9.30
C GLU A 155 0.49 1.82 -8.70
N VAL A 156 -0.50 1.94 -7.80
CA VAL A 156 -0.84 3.22 -7.14
C VAL A 156 0.39 3.87 -6.48
N PRO A 157 1.10 3.24 -5.51
CA PRO A 157 2.31 3.83 -4.95
C PRO A 157 3.41 4.01 -6.00
N GLY A 158 3.51 3.13 -7.01
CA GLY A 158 4.46 3.26 -8.12
C GLY A 158 4.29 4.54 -8.94
N HIS A 159 3.04 4.96 -9.17
CA HIS A 159 2.70 6.20 -9.88
C HIS A 159 3.21 7.45 -9.15
N TRP A 160 3.26 7.42 -7.82
CA TRP A 160 3.55 8.62 -7.01
C TRP A 160 4.95 8.67 -6.43
N VAL A 161 5.60 7.52 -6.16
CA VAL A 161 6.84 7.47 -5.38
C VAL A 161 7.98 8.31 -5.98
N PHE A 162 8.06 8.40 -7.31
CA PHE A 162 9.07 9.23 -7.99
C PHE A 162 8.80 10.73 -7.79
N SER A 163 7.54 11.14 -7.84
CA SER A 163 7.08 12.53 -7.71
C SER A 163 7.18 13.10 -6.29
N ILE A 164 7.24 12.23 -5.28
CA ILE A 164 7.41 12.60 -3.87
C ILE A 164 8.86 13.02 -3.61
N ASN A 165 9.02 14.19 -2.98
CA ASN A 165 10.32 14.72 -2.60
C ASN A 165 11.12 13.70 -1.76
N GLN A 166 12.40 13.54 -2.08
CA GLN A 166 13.28 12.56 -1.43
C GLN A 166 13.53 12.82 0.07
N GLU A 167 13.29 14.05 0.55
CA GLU A 167 13.35 14.35 1.98
C GLU A 167 12.33 13.53 2.80
N PHE A 168 11.26 13.03 2.17
CA PHE A 168 10.31 12.10 2.77
C PHE A 168 10.77 10.63 2.64
N ILE A 169 12.03 10.32 2.95
CA ILE A 169 12.62 9.00 2.69
C ILE A 169 11.89 7.85 3.39
N GLU A 170 11.39 8.05 4.61
CA GLU A 170 10.60 7.05 5.35
C GLU A 170 9.30 6.74 4.61
N GLN A 171 8.65 7.78 4.09
CA GLN A 171 7.44 7.66 3.29
C GLN A 171 7.70 6.89 2.01
N LYS A 172 8.75 7.26 1.26
CA LYS A 172 9.12 6.54 0.02
C LYS A 172 9.48 5.09 0.32
N SER A 173 10.20 4.83 1.40
CA SER A 173 10.57 3.48 1.85
C SER A 173 9.34 2.63 2.14
N PHE A 174 8.34 3.18 2.85
CA PHE A 174 7.08 2.49 3.12
C PHE A 174 6.30 2.21 1.83
N LEU A 175 6.22 3.17 0.89
CA LEU A 175 5.54 2.92 -0.40
C LEU A 175 6.20 1.81 -1.21
N CYS A 176 7.54 1.72 -1.19
CA CYS A 176 8.23 0.58 -1.78
C CYS A 176 7.92 -0.74 -1.04
N ALA A 177 7.81 -0.72 0.29
CA ALA A 177 7.40 -1.90 1.05
C ALA A 177 5.96 -2.34 0.71
N GLN A 178 5.03 -1.39 0.57
CA GLN A 178 3.66 -1.65 0.12
C GLN A 178 3.65 -2.29 -1.28
N MET A 179 4.45 -1.79 -2.23
CA MET A 179 4.60 -2.41 -3.55
C MET A 179 5.09 -3.86 -3.46
N LEU A 180 6.04 -4.14 -2.57
CA LEU A 180 6.54 -5.51 -2.35
C LEU A 180 5.49 -6.42 -1.69
N ASP A 181 4.69 -5.89 -0.77
CA ASP A 181 3.58 -6.62 -0.17
C ASP A 181 2.54 -7.01 -1.23
N GLU A 182 2.13 -6.06 -2.08
CA GLU A 182 1.19 -6.35 -3.16
C GLU A 182 1.78 -7.28 -4.23
N ALA A 183 3.08 -7.19 -4.53
CA ALA A 183 3.75 -8.15 -5.41
C ALA A 183 3.69 -9.59 -4.86
N ARG A 184 3.77 -9.76 -3.52
CA ARG A 184 3.56 -11.07 -2.88
C ARG A 184 2.11 -11.53 -2.98
N HIS A 185 1.14 -10.62 -2.85
CA HIS A 185 -0.27 -10.96 -3.05
C HIS A 185 -0.52 -11.45 -4.48
N VAL A 186 0.04 -10.78 -5.49
CA VAL A 186 -0.01 -11.23 -6.90
C VAL A 186 0.56 -12.65 -7.02
N GLU A 187 1.77 -12.88 -6.51
CA GLU A 187 2.42 -14.19 -6.55
C GLU A 187 1.60 -15.28 -5.83
N ALA A 188 1.10 -14.99 -4.62
CA ALA A 188 0.37 -15.94 -3.79
C ALA A 188 -1.01 -16.28 -4.39
N CYS A 189 -1.75 -15.29 -4.88
CA CYS A 189 -3.02 -15.49 -5.56
C CYS A 189 -2.83 -16.35 -6.81
N ARG A 190 -1.83 -16.02 -7.63
CA ARG A 190 -1.51 -16.75 -8.84
C ARG A 190 -1.15 -18.20 -8.54
N LYS A 191 -0.28 -18.44 -7.56
CA LYS A 191 0.07 -19.79 -7.09
C LYS A 191 -1.16 -20.55 -6.60
N ARG A 192 -2.01 -19.92 -5.79
CA ARG A 192 -3.20 -20.59 -5.25
C ARG A 192 -4.19 -20.98 -6.32
N ALA A 193 -4.37 -20.16 -7.35
CA ALA A 193 -5.25 -20.48 -8.49
C ALA A 193 -4.70 -21.65 -9.34
N LEU A 194 -3.38 -21.73 -9.50
CA LEU A 194 -2.73 -22.73 -10.34
C LEU A 194 -2.47 -24.08 -9.65
N VAL A 195 -2.14 -24.08 -8.36
CA VAL A 195 -1.66 -25.29 -7.66
C VAL A 195 -2.70 -26.42 -7.61
N SER A 196 -3.99 -26.09 -7.51
CA SER A 196 -5.08 -27.07 -7.53
C SER A 196 -5.49 -27.52 -8.95
N GLY A 197 -4.74 -27.11 -9.99
CA GLY A 197 -5.00 -27.47 -11.39
C GLY A 197 -6.25 -26.82 -12.00
N LYS A 198 -6.83 -25.80 -11.34
CA LYS A 198 -8.03 -25.11 -11.82
C LYS A 198 -7.74 -24.02 -12.85
N GLY A 199 -6.56 -23.41 -12.76
CA GLY A 199 -6.22 -22.26 -13.60
C GLY A 199 -6.78 -20.95 -13.04
N LEU A 200 -6.43 -19.85 -13.69
CA LEU A 200 -7.05 -18.56 -13.42
C LEU A 200 -8.53 -18.61 -13.83
N GLY A 201 -9.35 -17.88 -13.09
CA GLY A 201 -10.76 -17.65 -13.38
C GLY A 201 -10.98 -16.58 -14.43
N ARG A 202 -12.20 -16.04 -14.45
CA ARG A 202 -12.62 -14.97 -15.34
C ARG A 202 -12.26 -13.61 -14.75
N ALA A 203 -11.74 -12.71 -15.58
CA ALA A 203 -11.56 -11.30 -15.25
C ALA A 203 -12.90 -10.55 -15.21
N SER A 204 -13.07 -9.63 -14.25
CA SER A 204 -14.32 -8.90 -14.06
C SER A 204 -14.30 -7.53 -14.73
N ALA A 205 -15.07 -7.36 -15.81
CA ALA A 205 -15.14 -6.06 -16.50
C ALA A 205 -15.61 -4.91 -15.59
N THR A 206 -16.47 -5.20 -14.60
CA THR A 206 -16.91 -4.19 -13.62
C THR A 206 -15.82 -3.86 -12.62
N ALA A 207 -15.05 -4.86 -12.16
CA ALA A 207 -13.93 -4.61 -11.25
C ALA A 207 -12.82 -3.84 -11.96
N GLU A 208 -12.47 -4.20 -13.20
CA GLU A 208 -11.45 -3.52 -13.99
C GLU A 208 -11.74 -2.03 -14.19
N GLN A 209 -13.01 -1.66 -14.43
CA GLN A 209 -13.38 -0.25 -14.53
C GLN A 209 -13.27 0.48 -13.18
N ALA A 210 -13.67 -0.18 -12.10
CA ALA A 210 -13.55 0.38 -10.75
C ALA A 210 -12.07 0.54 -10.32
N LEU A 211 -11.22 -0.44 -10.63
CA LEU A 211 -9.79 -0.41 -10.38
C LEU A 211 -9.09 0.69 -11.18
N LYS A 212 -9.47 0.86 -12.46
CA LYS A 212 -9.00 1.97 -13.29
C LYS A 212 -9.34 3.33 -12.68
N GLU A 213 -10.54 3.50 -12.14
CA GLU A 213 -10.95 4.75 -11.49
C GLU A 213 -10.06 5.07 -10.28
N LEU A 214 -9.78 4.09 -9.42
CA LEU A 214 -8.91 4.27 -8.25
C LEU A 214 -7.48 4.65 -8.66
N LEU A 215 -6.94 4.02 -9.71
CA LEU A 215 -5.62 4.35 -10.25
C LEU A 215 -5.53 5.76 -10.83
N SER A 216 -6.66 6.34 -11.25
CA SER A 216 -6.76 7.64 -11.90
C SER A 216 -6.96 8.82 -10.94
N ALA A 217 -6.73 8.62 -9.64
CA ALA A 217 -6.80 9.71 -8.65
C ALA A 217 -5.90 10.89 -9.04
N GLU A 218 -6.40 12.12 -8.88
CA GLU A 218 -5.72 13.33 -9.37
C GLU A 218 -4.66 13.84 -8.40
N THR A 219 -4.78 13.47 -7.12
CA THR A 219 -3.85 13.86 -6.07
C THR A 219 -3.44 12.67 -5.20
N TYR A 220 -2.27 12.75 -4.56
CA TYR A 220 -1.82 11.68 -3.67
C TYR A 220 -2.74 11.46 -2.45
N PRO A 221 -3.28 12.49 -1.77
CA PRO A 221 -4.27 12.29 -0.71
C PRO A 221 -5.49 11.50 -1.17
N GLU A 222 -6.03 11.79 -2.36
CA GLU A 222 -7.12 11.01 -2.96
C GLU A 222 -6.69 9.57 -3.27
N ALA A 223 -5.52 9.38 -3.87
CA ALA A 223 -5.00 8.04 -4.19
C ALA A 223 -4.83 7.18 -2.93
N SER A 224 -4.28 7.76 -1.85
CA SER A 224 -4.14 7.09 -0.56
C SER A 224 -5.49 6.83 0.09
N LEU A 225 -6.43 7.79 0.03
CA LEU A 225 -7.78 7.62 0.58
C LEU A 225 -8.54 6.50 -0.14
N GLY A 226 -8.52 6.50 -1.47
CA GLY A 226 -9.17 5.50 -2.32
C GLY A 226 -8.58 4.10 -2.16
N THR A 227 -7.25 3.97 -2.20
CA THR A 227 -6.59 2.67 -2.19
C THR A 227 -6.37 2.13 -0.78
N ASN A 228 -5.78 2.93 0.12
CA ASN A 228 -5.35 2.44 1.43
C ASN A 228 -6.50 2.42 2.45
N LEU A 229 -7.44 3.36 2.38
CA LEU A 229 -8.56 3.42 3.33
C LEU A 229 -9.83 2.77 2.77
N LEU A 230 -10.34 3.23 1.62
CA LEU A 230 -11.60 2.73 1.03
C LEU A 230 -11.43 1.28 0.56
N LEU A 231 -10.64 1.03 -0.48
CA LEU A 231 -10.43 -0.31 -1.03
C LEU A 231 -9.79 -1.24 0.01
N GLY A 232 -8.73 -0.80 0.67
CA GLY A 232 -8.03 -1.56 1.72
C GLY A 232 -8.94 -2.05 2.84
N SER A 233 -9.97 -1.29 3.23
CA SER A 233 -10.95 -1.72 4.22
C SER A 233 -11.69 -2.99 3.82
N PHE A 234 -12.07 -3.09 2.55
CA PHE A 234 -12.79 -4.25 2.02
C PHE A 234 -11.84 -5.40 1.72
N VAL A 235 -10.69 -5.14 1.10
CA VAL A 235 -9.68 -6.19 0.80
C VAL A 235 -9.19 -6.85 2.08
N LEU A 236 -8.99 -6.09 3.16
CA LEU A 236 -8.68 -6.64 4.48
C LEU A 236 -9.78 -7.59 4.97
N ALA A 237 -11.04 -7.20 4.79
CA ALA A 237 -12.18 -8.06 5.13
C ALA A 237 -12.26 -9.30 4.22
N MET A 238 -11.91 -9.20 2.94
CA MET A 238 -11.87 -10.32 1.99
C MET A 238 -10.85 -11.37 2.46
N TYR A 239 -9.60 -11.00 2.71
CA TYR A 239 -8.56 -11.93 3.17
C TYR A 239 -8.89 -12.54 4.54
N ARG A 240 -9.47 -11.77 5.47
CA ARG A 240 -9.97 -12.29 6.76
C ARG A 240 -11.08 -13.32 6.56
N ALA A 241 -11.99 -13.11 5.61
CA ALA A 241 -13.02 -14.08 5.29
C ALA A 241 -12.42 -15.36 4.69
N LEU A 242 -11.46 -15.26 3.77
CA LEU A 242 -10.76 -16.42 3.22
C LEU A 242 -10.04 -17.23 4.31
N ALA A 243 -9.35 -16.55 5.24
CA ALA A 243 -8.70 -17.22 6.38
C ALA A 243 -9.71 -17.89 7.33
N THR A 244 -10.85 -17.26 7.56
CA THR A 244 -11.92 -17.78 8.42
C THR A 244 -12.56 -19.03 7.80
N LEU A 245 -12.81 -18.98 6.49
CA LEU A 245 -13.45 -20.06 5.74
C LEU A 245 -12.47 -21.17 5.34
N ALA A 246 -11.18 -21.02 5.59
CA ALA A 246 -10.14 -21.96 5.18
C ALA A 246 -10.31 -23.35 5.83
N ASP A 247 -10.33 -24.39 5.00
CA ASP A 247 -10.33 -25.80 5.43
C ASP A 247 -8.92 -26.39 5.52
N THR A 248 -7.93 -25.71 4.93
CA THR A 248 -6.53 -26.14 4.89
C THR A 248 -5.65 -25.14 5.63
N GLN A 249 -4.51 -25.60 6.14
CA GLN A 249 -3.49 -24.71 6.70
C GLN A 249 -2.97 -23.75 5.63
N ALA A 250 -2.81 -24.23 4.39
CA ALA A 250 -2.40 -23.40 3.25
C ALA A 250 -3.32 -22.20 3.02
N ASP A 251 -4.64 -22.42 2.89
CA ASP A 251 -5.60 -21.34 2.67
C ASP A 251 -5.68 -20.40 3.88
N ARG A 252 -5.54 -20.95 5.10
CA ARG A 252 -5.59 -20.16 6.33
C ARG A 252 -4.40 -19.23 6.46
N LEU A 253 -3.19 -19.74 6.20
CA LEU A 253 -1.96 -18.94 6.22
C LEU A 253 -1.95 -17.91 5.10
N PHE A 254 -2.35 -18.30 3.88
CA PHE A 254 -2.53 -17.36 2.77
C PHE A 254 -3.40 -16.16 3.16
N GLY A 255 -4.63 -16.41 3.64
CA GLY A 255 -5.52 -15.33 4.04
C GLY A 255 -5.00 -14.52 5.24
N THR A 256 -4.33 -15.16 6.20
CA THR A 256 -3.82 -14.49 7.41
C THR A 256 -2.63 -13.57 7.10
N LEU A 257 -1.67 -14.06 6.32
CA LEU A 257 -0.47 -13.32 5.95
C LEU A 257 -0.82 -12.15 5.01
N SER A 258 -1.68 -12.37 4.03
CA SER A 258 -2.15 -11.26 3.18
C SER A 258 -2.97 -10.22 3.97
N ALA A 259 -3.82 -10.66 4.92
CA ALA A 259 -4.55 -9.73 5.78
C ALA A 259 -3.62 -8.89 6.68
N GLN A 260 -2.49 -9.46 7.12
CA GLN A 260 -1.49 -8.73 7.89
C GLN A 260 -0.88 -7.58 7.07
N ASP A 261 -0.61 -7.83 5.80
CA ASP A 261 0.00 -6.87 4.88
C ASP A 261 -0.99 -5.74 4.53
N VAL A 262 -2.21 -6.10 4.16
CA VAL A 262 -3.27 -5.11 3.90
C VAL A 262 -3.60 -4.31 5.16
N ALA A 263 -3.51 -4.91 6.36
CA ALA A 263 -3.71 -4.16 7.61
C ALA A 263 -2.66 -3.06 7.81
N ARG A 264 -1.39 -3.26 7.37
CA ARG A 264 -0.38 -2.20 7.38
C ARG A 264 -0.72 -1.09 6.40
N SER A 265 -1.13 -1.42 5.18
CA SER A 265 -1.58 -0.43 4.19
C SER A 265 -2.78 0.39 4.72
N VAL A 266 -3.76 -0.25 5.36
CA VAL A 266 -4.88 0.44 6.01
C VAL A 266 -4.41 1.32 7.16
N ALA A 267 -3.48 0.84 8.00
CA ALA A 267 -2.93 1.63 9.10
C ALA A 267 -2.17 2.87 8.60
N TYR A 268 -1.46 2.76 7.46
CA TYR A 268 -0.87 3.90 6.77
C TYR A 268 -1.95 4.86 6.27
N GLY A 269 -2.96 4.36 5.55
CA GLY A 269 -4.06 5.18 5.03
C GLY A 269 -4.78 5.97 6.13
N MET A 270 -5.00 5.34 7.30
CA MET A 270 -5.55 6.02 8.46
C MET A 270 -4.61 7.08 9.04
N GLY A 271 -3.32 6.76 9.21
CA GLY A 271 -2.32 7.69 9.72
C GLY A 271 -2.15 8.90 8.82
N HIS A 272 -2.11 8.67 7.50
CA HIS A 272 -2.01 9.70 6.49
C HIS A 272 -3.23 10.62 6.51
N MET A 273 -4.45 10.08 6.52
CA MET A 273 -5.66 10.92 6.55
C MET A 273 -5.77 11.74 7.84
N ARG A 274 -5.39 11.17 9.00
CA ARG A 274 -5.34 11.94 10.25
C ARG A 274 -4.35 13.09 10.16
N TYR A 275 -3.13 12.83 9.69
CA TYR A 275 -2.10 13.87 9.55
C TYR A 275 -2.55 14.95 8.55
N HIS A 276 -3.04 14.53 7.37
CA HIS A 276 -3.52 15.42 6.32
C HIS A 276 -4.62 16.34 6.82
N LEU A 277 -5.66 15.80 7.46
CA LEU A 277 -6.82 16.58 7.93
C LEU A 277 -6.52 17.43 9.16
N ALA A 278 -5.57 17.01 10.01
CA ALA A 278 -5.10 17.85 11.11
C ALA A 278 -4.38 19.12 10.62
N HIS A 279 -3.62 19.02 9.53
CA HIS A 279 -2.84 20.13 8.96
C HIS A 279 -3.60 20.89 7.85
N GLN A 280 -4.60 20.26 7.25
CA GLN A 280 -5.42 20.80 6.16
C GLN A 280 -6.91 20.56 6.39
N PRO A 281 -7.51 21.09 7.48
CA PRO A 281 -8.90 20.81 7.82
C PRO A 281 -9.90 21.21 6.72
N GLY A 282 -9.58 22.25 5.95
CA GLY A 282 -10.39 22.67 4.79
C GLY A 282 -10.45 21.66 3.63
N LYS A 283 -9.62 20.61 3.64
CA LYS A 283 -9.65 19.53 2.64
C LYS A 283 -10.65 18.42 2.95
N ALA A 284 -11.26 18.41 4.14
CA ALA A 284 -12.23 17.40 4.53
C ALA A 284 -13.42 17.32 3.56
N GLU A 285 -13.93 18.47 3.09
CA GLU A 285 -15.03 18.51 2.14
C GLU A 285 -14.60 17.99 0.76
N THR A 286 -13.43 18.40 0.26
CA THR A 286 -12.88 17.90 -1.01
C THR A 286 -12.68 16.39 -1.00
N LEU A 287 -12.14 15.83 0.09
CA LEU A 287 -12.00 14.38 0.23
C LEU A 287 -13.35 13.68 0.36
N SER A 288 -14.35 14.33 0.98
CA SER A 288 -15.72 13.82 1.03
C SER A 288 -16.39 13.80 -0.36
N ASP A 289 -16.16 14.82 -1.17
CA ASP A 289 -16.61 14.90 -2.57
C ASP A 289 -15.92 13.85 -3.45
N TYR A 290 -14.64 13.56 -3.19
CA TYR A 290 -13.94 12.45 -3.83
C TYR A 290 -14.61 11.11 -3.46
N LEU A 291 -14.85 10.85 -2.17
CA LEU A 291 -15.53 9.61 -1.74
C LEU A 291 -16.95 9.49 -2.29
N ASP A 292 -17.70 10.59 -2.41
CA ASP A 292 -19.03 10.57 -3.05
C ASP A 292 -19.00 10.06 -4.50
N ARG A 293 -17.92 10.39 -5.21
CA ARG A 293 -17.70 9.97 -6.59
C ARG A 293 -17.12 8.57 -6.69
N THR A 294 -16.35 8.12 -5.71
CA THR A 294 -15.51 6.91 -5.81
C THR A 294 -15.99 5.72 -4.99
N GLU A 295 -16.84 5.89 -3.98
CA GLU A 295 -17.33 4.75 -3.16
C GLU A 295 -18.07 3.66 -3.96
N HIS A 296 -18.64 4.00 -5.12
CA HIS A 296 -19.27 3.01 -6.01
C HIS A 296 -18.29 1.97 -6.56
N THR A 297 -16.99 2.28 -6.61
CA THR A 297 -15.94 1.33 -7.02
C THR A 297 -15.94 0.07 -6.15
N VAL A 298 -16.29 0.19 -4.87
CA VAL A 298 -16.46 -0.95 -3.96
C VAL A 298 -17.51 -1.91 -4.50
N VAL A 299 -18.63 -1.41 -5.02
CA VAL A 299 -19.68 -2.28 -5.60
C VAL A 299 -19.16 -2.95 -6.87
N GLY A 300 -18.37 -2.24 -7.69
CA GLY A 300 -17.76 -2.81 -8.90
C GLY A 300 -16.77 -3.94 -8.63
N ILE A 301 -16.02 -3.87 -7.52
CA ILE A 301 -14.98 -4.84 -7.13
C ILE A 301 -15.57 -5.92 -6.22
N VAL A 302 -16.01 -5.52 -5.02
CA VAL A 302 -16.50 -6.43 -3.97
C VAL A 302 -17.84 -7.03 -4.34
N GLY A 303 -18.69 -6.26 -5.03
CA GLY A 303 -19.99 -6.71 -5.50
C GLY A 303 -19.95 -7.50 -6.81
N SER A 304 -18.79 -7.70 -7.42
CA SER A 304 -18.65 -8.47 -8.65
C SER A 304 -19.04 -9.94 -8.45
N SER A 305 -19.58 -10.57 -9.49
CA SER A 305 -19.85 -12.01 -9.49
C SER A 305 -18.58 -12.82 -9.25
N GLU A 306 -17.45 -12.33 -9.77
CA GLU A 306 -16.12 -12.92 -9.67
C GLU A 306 -15.59 -12.97 -8.23
N PHE A 307 -16.20 -12.23 -7.28
CA PHE A 307 -15.92 -12.39 -5.86
C PHE A 307 -17.08 -12.96 -5.05
N LEU A 308 -18.29 -12.41 -5.22
CA LEU A 308 -19.43 -12.77 -4.37
C LEU A 308 -19.82 -14.23 -4.54
N GLU A 309 -19.86 -14.75 -5.76
CA GLU A 309 -20.21 -16.16 -5.98
C GLU A 309 -19.18 -17.10 -5.37
N PRO A 310 -17.85 -16.92 -5.58
CA PRO A 310 -16.84 -17.65 -4.84
C PRO A 310 -16.99 -17.57 -3.32
N LEU A 311 -17.21 -16.37 -2.77
CA LEU A 311 -17.35 -16.20 -1.33
C LEU A 311 -18.55 -16.99 -0.78
N VAL A 312 -19.69 -16.93 -1.47
CA VAL A 312 -20.89 -17.71 -1.13
C VAL A 312 -20.60 -19.21 -1.20
N LEU A 313 -19.92 -19.69 -2.26
CA LEU A 313 -19.57 -21.10 -2.42
C LEU A 313 -18.59 -21.59 -1.34
N LEU A 314 -17.57 -20.80 -1.03
CA LEU A 314 -16.59 -21.10 0.03
C LEU A 314 -17.28 -21.17 1.40
N ALA A 315 -18.23 -20.27 1.68
CA ALA A 315 -18.99 -20.28 2.93
C ALA A 315 -20.06 -21.39 2.99
N ALA A 316 -20.61 -21.78 1.84
CA ALA A 316 -21.60 -22.84 1.75
C ALA A 316 -21.00 -24.23 1.94
N GLY A 317 -19.77 -24.45 1.43
CA GLY A 317 -19.09 -25.76 1.40
C GLY A 317 -19.71 -26.77 0.41
N ALA A 318 -20.93 -26.53 -0.06
CA ALA A 318 -21.67 -27.35 -1.02
C ALA A 318 -22.55 -26.49 -1.93
N ARG A 319 -23.09 -27.09 -3.00
CA ARG A 319 -23.89 -26.41 -4.04
C ARG A 319 -25.40 -26.62 -3.90
N ASP A 320 -25.86 -27.37 -2.91
CA ASP A 320 -27.30 -27.54 -2.69
C ASP A 320 -27.92 -26.22 -2.20
N ALA A 321 -29.21 -26.04 -2.46
CA ALA A 321 -29.91 -24.78 -2.19
C ALA A 321 -29.83 -24.36 -0.71
N ALA A 322 -29.86 -25.31 0.23
CA ALA A 322 -29.79 -25.02 1.65
C ALA A 322 -28.37 -24.55 2.07
N ALA A 323 -27.33 -25.18 1.53
CA ALA A 323 -25.95 -24.72 1.73
C ALA A 323 -25.71 -23.33 1.15
N LEU A 324 -26.16 -23.08 -0.09
CA LEU A 324 -26.03 -21.78 -0.74
C LEU A 324 -26.78 -20.67 0.03
N ALA A 325 -27.95 -20.97 0.62
CA ALA A 325 -28.66 -20.01 1.46
C ALA A 325 -27.87 -19.61 2.71
N ARG A 326 -27.14 -20.56 3.33
CA ARG A 326 -26.22 -20.28 4.44
C ARG A 326 -25.01 -19.47 3.98
N GLY A 327 -24.41 -19.83 2.84
CA GLY A 327 -23.31 -19.08 2.25
C GLY A 327 -23.68 -17.63 1.90
N ALA A 328 -24.87 -17.41 1.34
CA ALA A 328 -25.41 -16.08 1.08
C ALA A 328 -25.62 -15.27 2.36
N THR A 329 -26.07 -15.92 3.44
CA THR A 329 -26.21 -15.28 4.76
C THR A 329 -24.85 -14.86 5.31
N PHE A 330 -23.82 -15.70 5.15
CA PHE A 330 -22.44 -15.34 5.50
C PHE A 330 -21.96 -14.14 4.69
N ALA A 331 -22.11 -14.16 3.36
CA ALA A 331 -21.65 -13.08 2.47
C ALA A 331 -22.33 -11.74 2.78
N ARG A 332 -23.64 -11.74 3.05
CA ARG A 332 -24.37 -10.53 3.50
C ARG A 332 -23.78 -9.97 4.80
N ARG A 333 -23.65 -10.82 5.83
CA ARG A 333 -23.07 -10.40 7.13
C ARG A 333 -21.66 -9.87 6.98
N TRP A 334 -20.85 -10.54 6.15
CA TRP A 334 -19.49 -10.12 5.83
C TRP A 334 -19.48 -8.72 5.21
N PHE A 335 -20.29 -8.48 4.17
CA PHE A 335 -20.35 -7.18 3.50
C PHE A 335 -20.79 -6.06 4.45
N THR A 336 -21.84 -6.28 5.24
CA THR A 336 -22.30 -5.31 6.24
C THR A 336 -21.20 -5.01 7.27
N THR A 337 -20.48 -6.04 7.75
CA THR A 337 -19.38 -5.85 8.71
C THR A 337 -18.21 -5.07 8.10
N ALA A 338 -17.83 -5.38 6.86
CA ALA A 338 -16.76 -4.67 6.15
C ALA A 338 -17.12 -3.18 5.95
N LEU A 339 -18.38 -2.90 5.61
CA LEU A 339 -18.88 -1.54 5.44
C LEU A 339 -18.89 -0.75 6.76
N GLU A 340 -19.36 -1.36 7.85
CA GLU A 340 -19.33 -0.73 9.17
C GLU A 340 -17.90 -0.36 9.58
N GLN A 341 -16.94 -1.28 9.39
CA GLN A 341 -15.52 -1.01 9.68
C GLN A 341 -14.95 0.10 8.79
N TYR A 342 -15.34 0.18 7.53
CA TYR A 342 -14.96 1.30 6.65
C TYR A 342 -15.47 2.64 7.21
N PHE A 343 -16.73 2.72 7.62
CA PHE A 343 -17.27 3.94 8.22
C PHE A 343 -16.61 4.31 9.55
N GLU A 344 -16.35 3.33 10.42
CA GLU A 344 -15.60 3.54 11.66
C GLU A 344 -14.21 4.13 11.38
N ARG A 345 -13.53 3.65 10.32
CA ARG A 345 -12.24 4.21 9.90
C ARG A 345 -12.36 5.62 9.37
N CYS A 346 -13.38 5.94 8.57
CA CYS A 346 -13.65 7.30 8.10
C CYS A 346 -13.88 8.27 9.27
N GLU A 347 -14.73 7.90 10.23
CA GLU A 347 -14.97 8.69 11.45
C GLU A 347 -13.66 8.90 12.23
N ALA A 348 -12.88 7.84 12.42
CA ALA A 348 -11.62 7.88 13.17
C ALA A 348 -10.51 8.74 12.53
N VAL A 349 -10.63 9.09 11.24
CA VAL A 349 -9.68 9.98 10.56
C VAL A 349 -10.18 11.41 10.39
N GLY A 350 -11.41 11.72 10.85
CA GLY A 350 -12.00 13.06 10.76
C GLY A 350 -12.91 13.29 9.55
N LEU A 351 -13.25 12.24 8.79
CA LEU A 351 -14.27 12.29 7.73
C LEU A 351 -15.65 12.00 8.34
N THR A 352 -16.08 12.87 9.24
CA THR A 352 -17.28 12.68 10.07
C THR A 352 -18.56 12.74 9.24
N GLY A 353 -19.59 11.97 9.62
CA GLY A 353 -20.87 11.93 8.94
C GLY A 353 -20.86 11.12 7.64
N ARG A 354 -19.77 10.38 7.36
CA ARG A 354 -19.62 9.62 6.11
C ARG A 354 -20.73 8.60 5.91
N ARG A 355 -21.18 7.95 7.00
CA ARG A 355 -22.27 6.97 6.97
C ARG A 355 -23.57 7.57 6.43
N GLN A 356 -23.92 8.79 6.83
CA GLN A 356 -25.15 9.46 6.43
C GLN A 356 -25.07 9.93 4.97
N ARG A 357 -23.86 10.32 4.52
CA ARG A 357 -23.60 10.81 3.16
C ARG A 357 -23.49 9.67 2.13
N SER A 358 -22.91 8.54 2.54
CA SER A 358 -22.60 7.43 1.64
C SER A 358 -23.83 6.75 1.05
N ARG A 359 -23.78 6.46 -0.25
CA ARG A 359 -24.79 5.63 -0.93
C ARG A 359 -24.68 4.15 -0.54
N LEU A 360 -23.52 3.71 -0.04
CA LEU A 360 -23.31 2.33 0.40
C LEU A 360 -24.19 1.98 1.62
N SER A 361 -24.50 2.96 2.47
CA SER A 361 -25.42 2.76 3.61
C SER A 361 -26.81 2.33 3.16
N ARG A 362 -27.31 2.87 2.05
CA ARG A 362 -28.60 2.48 1.46
C ARG A 362 -28.55 1.07 0.88
N LEU A 363 -27.44 0.72 0.23
CA LEU A 363 -27.23 -0.64 -0.27
C LEU A 363 -27.22 -1.65 0.88
N ALA A 364 -26.50 -1.38 1.97
CA ALA A 364 -26.48 -2.26 3.13
C ALA A 364 -27.85 -2.44 3.79
N ALA A 365 -28.64 -1.36 3.90
CA ALA A 365 -30.02 -1.45 4.40
C ALA A 365 -30.89 -2.37 3.51
N SER A 366 -30.72 -2.32 2.19
CA SER A 366 -31.44 -3.20 1.26
C SER A 366 -31.01 -4.67 1.32
N LEU A 367 -29.76 -4.94 1.74
CA LEU A 367 -29.22 -6.29 1.90
C LEU A 367 -29.58 -6.91 3.26
N ALA A 368 -29.98 -6.09 4.23
CA ALA A 368 -30.39 -6.53 5.57
C ALA A 368 -31.90 -6.85 5.65
N ALA A 369 -32.70 -6.34 4.72
CA ALA A 369 -34.10 -6.71 4.50
C ALA A 369 -34.20 -8.05 3.76
#